data_AF-A0A1G9XJC0-F1
#
_entry.id   AF-A0A1G9XJC0-F1
#
_cell.length_a   1.000
_cell.length_b   1.000
_cell.length_c   1.000
_cell.angle_alpha   90.00
_cell.angle_beta   90.00
_cell.angle_gamma   90.00
#
_symmetry.space_group_name_H-M   'P 1'
#
loop_
_entity.id
_entity.type
_entity.pdbx_description
1 polymer ?
#
loop_
_entity_poly.entity_id
_entity_poly.type
_entity_poly.pdbx_seq_one_letter_code
_entity_poly.pdbx_strand_id
1 'polypeptide(L)'
;MHDRFILLKRHIELTEMDKITLDLWTKNHPSLGTAYDLKESYFDIWECDSRQTAFLKYIEWKAKIPTELQSSFEPLTKAMKNWEEEIFAYFDHRITNAYTESLNSLIRVINRLGRGYSFEALRAKILFAEGLKKQRKPKYQRRLDSYDLRKENFPMFNTTPIGVVRESEELILLGIDFSTIKSEYPIFLDSIW
;
A
#
# COMPACT_ATOMS: atom_id res chain seq x y z
N MET A 1 -9.06 23.65 -11.45
CA MET A 1 -9.94 22.86 -12.33
C MET A 1 -9.69 21.39 -12.01
N HIS A 2 -10.59 20.77 -11.25
CA HIS A 2 -10.46 19.38 -10.74
C HIS A 2 -11.45 18.44 -11.45
N ASP A 3 -12.04 18.89 -12.56
CA ASP A 3 -13.23 18.27 -13.12
C ASP A 3 -12.88 16.93 -13.80
N ARG A 4 -11.63 16.74 -14.23
CA ARG A 4 -11.13 15.45 -14.74
C ARG A 4 -11.29 14.31 -13.73
N PHE A 5 -11.29 14.62 -12.43
CA PHE A 5 -11.43 13.60 -11.38
C PHE A 5 -12.84 12.99 -11.35
N ILE A 6 -13.85 13.64 -11.96
CA ILE A 6 -15.21 13.09 -12.11
C ILE A 6 -15.15 11.77 -12.89
N LEU A 7 -14.38 11.72 -13.97
CA LEU A 7 -14.24 10.50 -14.81
C LEU A 7 -13.53 9.35 -14.08
N LEU A 8 -12.73 9.66 -13.05
CA LEU A 8 -11.93 8.68 -12.32
C LEU A 8 -12.68 8.02 -11.17
N LYS A 9 -13.73 8.66 -10.64
CA LYS A 9 -14.57 8.12 -9.57
C LYS A 9 -15.55 7.06 -10.10
N ARG A 10 -16.02 6.17 -9.22
CA ARG A 10 -17.17 5.30 -9.52
C ARG A 10 -18.44 6.14 -9.60
N HIS A 11 -19.39 5.73 -10.44
CA HIS A 11 -20.65 6.47 -10.61
C HIS A 11 -21.38 6.67 -9.27
N ILE A 12 -21.34 5.66 -8.39
CA ILE A 12 -21.94 5.69 -7.05
C ILE A 12 -21.31 6.71 -6.09
N GLU A 13 -20.08 7.17 -6.37
CA GLU A 13 -19.34 8.14 -5.54
C GLU A 13 -19.49 9.58 -6.05
N LEU A 14 -20.20 9.79 -7.17
CA LEU A 14 -20.40 11.10 -7.76
C LEU A 14 -21.42 11.91 -6.97
N THR A 15 -21.11 13.18 -6.74
CA THR A 15 -22.10 14.14 -6.24
C THR A 15 -23.12 14.47 -7.33
N GLU A 16 -24.29 15.01 -6.97
CA GLU A 16 -25.29 15.40 -7.96
C GLU A 16 -24.75 16.43 -8.98
N MET A 17 -23.90 17.36 -8.53
CA MET A 17 -23.24 18.31 -9.43
C MET A 17 -22.24 17.63 -10.38
N ASP A 18 -21.51 16.62 -9.90
CA ASP A 18 -20.60 15.84 -10.73
C ASP A 18 -21.38 15.06 -11.80
N LYS A 19 -22.54 14.49 -11.45
CA LYS A 19 -23.42 13.77 -12.38
C LYS A 19 -23.96 14.68 -13.47
N ILE A 20 -24.41 15.90 -13.12
CA ILE A 20 -24.88 16.89 -14.10
C ILE A 20 -23.75 17.26 -15.06
N THR A 21 -22.55 17.49 -14.52
CA THR A 21 -21.36 17.81 -15.33
C THR A 21 -21.00 16.66 -16.27
N LEU A 22 -20.99 15.43 -15.75
CA LEU A 22 -20.72 14.23 -16.53
C LEU A 22 -21.75 14.06 -17.66
N ASP A 23 -23.04 14.18 -17.36
CA ASP A 23 -24.14 14.07 -18.33
C ASP A 23 -24.03 15.11 -19.45
N LEU A 24 -23.65 16.36 -19.11
CA LEU A 24 -23.38 17.38 -20.11
C LEU A 24 -22.23 16.96 -21.05
N TRP A 25 -21.15 16.41 -20.52
CA TRP A 25 -20.01 15.97 -21.33
C TRP A 25 -20.33 14.78 -22.22
N THR A 26 -21.02 13.76 -21.68
CA THR A 26 -21.36 12.55 -22.43
C THR A 26 -22.40 12.82 -23.51
N LYS A 27 -23.32 13.78 -23.30
CA LYS A 27 -24.25 14.26 -24.33
C LYS A 27 -23.56 15.01 -25.46
N ASN A 28 -22.58 15.86 -25.12
CA ASN A 28 -21.83 16.63 -26.12
C ASN A 28 -20.80 15.77 -26.87
N HIS A 29 -20.29 14.71 -26.23
CA HIS A 29 -19.28 13.81 -26.78
C HIS A 29 -19.72 12.33 -26.58
N PRO A 30 -20.52 11.77 -27.50
CA PRO A 30 -21.04 10.40 -27.37
C PRO A 30 -19.97 9.32 -27.21
N SER A 31 -18.80 9.50 -27.85
CA SER A 31 -17.66 8.59 -27.71
C SER A 31 -17.11 8.57 -26.28
N LEU A 32 -17.12 9.71 -25.57
CA LEU A 32 -16.76 9.80 -24.17
C LEU A 32 -17.78 9.08 -23.28
N GLY A 33 -19.08 9.23 -23.57
CA GLY A 33 -20.14 8.49 -22.87
C GLY A 33 -19.96 6.99 -22.98
N THR A 34 -19.73 6.50 -24.20
CA THR A 34 -19.47 5.07 -24.44
C THR A 34 -18.22 4.58 -23.71
N ALA A 35 -17.14 5.36 -23.73
CA ALA A 35 -15.92 5.01 -23.00
C ALA A 35 -16.15 4.98 -21.47
N TYR A 36 -16.95 5.91 -20.94
CA TYR A 36 -17.32 5.94 -19.52
C TYR A 36 -18.17 4.72 -19.14
N ASP A 37 -19.16 4.34 -19.95
CA ASP A 37 -20.01 3.18 -19.70
C ASP A 37 -19.20 1.87 -19.78
N LEU A 38 -18.27 1.77 -20.73
CA LEU A 38 -17.31 0.65 -20.80
C LEU A 38 -16.44 0.59 -19.54
N LYS A 39 -15.97 1.74 -19.03
CA LYS A 39 -15.21 1.79 -17.78
C LYS A 39 -16.06 1.31 -16.60
N GLU A 40 -17.28 1.83 -16.42
CA GLU A 40 -18.13 1.44 -15.29
C GLU A 40 -18.53 -0.05 -15.36
N SER A 41 -18.90 -0.55 -16.54
CA SER A 41 -19.26 -1.96 -16.73
C SER A 41 -18.08 -2.92 -16.57
N TYR A 42 -16.84 -2.47 -16.83
CA TYR A 42 -15.64 -3.24 -16.51
C TYR A 42 -15.51 -3.46 -15.00
N PHE A 43 -15.76 -2.43 -14.19
CA PHE A 43 -15.69 -2.56 -12.73
C PHE A 43 -16.76 -3.51 -12.19
N ASP A 44 -17.92 -3.61 -12.83
CA ASP A 44 -18.99 -4.51 -12.41
C ASP A 44 -18.60 -6.00 -12.52
N ILE A 45 -17.49 -6.34 -13.21
CA ILE A 45 -16.93 -7.69 -13.23
C ILE A 45 -16.47 -8.11 -11.82
N TRP A 46 -15.96 -7.17 -11.03
CA TRP A 46 -15.44 -7.44 -9.69
C TRP A 46 -16.53 -7.67 -8.63
N GLU A 47 -17.77 -7.32 -8.95
CA GLU A 47 -18.95 -7.59 -8.14
C GLU A 47 -19.48 -9.03 -8.30
N CYS A 48 -18.87 -9.84 -9.17
CA CYS A 48 -19.26 -11.24 -9.36
C CYS A 48 -18.81 -12.14 -8.20
N ASP A 49 -19.59 -13.18 -7.92
CA ASP A 49 -19.31 -14.15 -6.84
C ASP A 49 -18.34 -15.26 -7.25
N SER A 50 -18.24 -15.55 -8.55
CA SER A 50 -17.53 -16.72 -9.08
C SER A 50 -16.59 -16.34 -10.21
N ARG A 51 -15.46 -17.05 -10.30
CA ARG A 51 -14.48 -16.91 -11.38
C ARG A 51 -15.12 -17.12 -12.75
N GLN A 52 -15.95 -18.15 -12.90
CA GLN A 52 -16.59 -18.46 -14.18
C GLN A 52 -17.54 -17.34 -14.64
N THR A 53 -18.35 -16.79 -13.73
CA THR A 53 -19.29 -15.71 -14.06
C THR A 53 -18.55 -14.41 -14.39
N ALA A 54 -17.50 -14.09 -13.65
CA ALA A 54 -16.63 -12.95 -13.94
C ALA A 54 -15.96 -13.07 -15.32
N PHE A 55 -15.45 -14.25 -15.67
CA PHE A 55 -14.82 -14.49 -16.95
C PHE A 55 -15.79 -14.33 -18.13
N LEU A 56 -16.99 -14.88 -18.02
CA LEU A 56 -18.04 -14.70 -19.03
C LEU A 56 -18.41 -13.23 -19.19
N LYS A 57 -18.61 -12.51 -18.07
CA LYS A 57 -18.91 -11.08 -18.07
C LYS A 57 -17.78 -10.25 -18.69
N TYR A 58 -16.52 -10.64 -18.48
CA TYR A 58 -15.37 -10.03 -19.14
C TYR A 58 -15.38 -10.22 -20.66
N ILE A 59 -15.69 -11.43 -21.15
CA ILE A 59 -15.80 -11.69 -22.59
C ILE A 59 -16.91 -10.83 -23.22
N GLU A 60 -18.08 -10.80 -22.59
CA GLU A 60 -19.20 -9.97 -23.04
C GLU A 60 -18.85 -8.48 -23.03
N TRP A 61 -18.16 -8.01 -21.99
CA TRP A 61 -17.68 -6.64 -21.89
C TRP A 61 -16.69 -6.32 -23.02
N LYS A 62 -15.72 -7.20 -23.27
CA LYS A 62 -14.72 -7.02 -24.32
C LYS A 62 -15.35 -6.95 -25.71
N ALA A 63 -16.41 -7.72 -25.95
CA ALA A 63 -17.15 -7.69 -27.21
C ALA A 63 -17.94 -6.39 -27.44
N LYS A 64 -18.27 -5.64 -26.37
CA LYS A 64 -18.98 -4.35 -26.45
C LYS A 64 -18.08 -3.18 -26.84
N ILE A 65 -16.75 -3.36 -26.86
CA ILE A 65 -15.81 -2.28 -27.19
C ILE A 65 -15.92 -1.96 -28.70
N PRO A 66 -16.40 -0.76 -29.08
CA PRO A 66 -16.52 -0.38 -30.48
C PRO A 66 -15.13 -0.15 -31.09
N THR A 67 -15.03 -0.32 -32.41
CA THR A 67 -13.77 -0.22 -33.16
C THR A 67 -13.01 1.09 -32.89
N GLU A 68 -13.73 2.20 -32.76
CA GLU A 68 -13.17 3.53 -32.49
C GLU A 68 -12.44 3.63 -31.15
N LEU A 69 -12.84 2.83 -30.15
CA LEU A 69 -12.27 2.83 -28.80
C LEU A 69 -11.28 1.68 -28.57
N GLN A 70 -11.12 0.75 -29.52
CA GLN A 70 -10.23 -0.40 -29.35
C GLN A 70 -8.80 0.01 -28.99
N SER A 71 -8.26 1.04 -29.64
CA SER A 71 -6.92 1.57 -29.35
C SER A 71 -6.79 2.06 -27.90
N SER A 72 -7.82 2.73 -27.38
CA SER A 72 -7.83 3.23 -26.00
C SER A 72 -7.90 2.12 -24.95
N PHE A 73 -8.57 1.00 -25.26
CA PHE A 73 -8.71 -0.15 -24.36
C PHE A 73 -7.72 -1.28 -24.63
N GLU A 74 -6.90 -1.20 -25.68
CA GLU A 74 -5.89 -2.20 -26.02
C GLU A 74 -4.93 -2.47 -24.85
N PRO A 75 -4.36 -1.47 -24.17
CA PRO A 75 -3.46 -1.72 -23.05
C PRO A 75 -4.12 -2.55 -21.94
N LEU A 76 -5.38 -2.26 -21.61
CA LEU A 76 -6.15 -2.98 -20.60
C LEU A 76 -6.45 -4.41 -21.05
N THR A 77 -6.99 -4.59 -22.26
CA THR A 77 -7.36 -5.92 -22.76
C THR A 77 -6.14 -6.82 -22.98
N LYS A 78 -4.99 -6.25 -23.35
CA LYS A 78 -3.71 -6.95 -23.44
C LYS A 78 -3.20 -7.37 -22.07
N ALA A 79 -3.25 -6.49 -21.08
CA ALA A 79 -2.89 -6.83 -19.70
C ALA A 79 -3.77 -7.97 -19.16
N MET A 80 -5.09 -7.86 -19.35
CA MET A 80 -6.05 -8.90 -18.97
C MET A 80 -5.74 -10.26 -19.62
N LYS A 81 -5.34 -10.26 -20.90
CA LYS A 81 -4.98 -11.49 -21.60
C LYS A 81 -3.66 -12.09 -21.08
N ASN A 82 -2.66 -11.26 -20.81
CA ASN A 82 -1.33 -11.72 -20.41
C ASN A 82 -1.30 -12.27 -18.99
N TRP A 83 -2.16 -11.74 -18.10
CA TRP A 83 -2.21 -12.06 -16.67
C TRP A 83 -3.58 -12.64 -16.28
N GLU A 84 -4.24 -13.31 -17.23
CA GLU A 84 -5.62 -13.78 -17.04
C GLU A 84 -5.72 -14.71 -15.83
N GLU A 85 -4.78 -15.64 -15.69
CA GLU A 85 -4.80 -16.63 -14.63
C GLU A 85 -4.73 -15.97 -13.24
N GLU A 86 -3.81 -15.04 -13.07
CA GLU A 86 -3.52 -14.32 -11.83
C GLU A 86 -4.61 -13.31 -11.49
N ILE A 87 -5.12 -12.57 -12.49
CA ILE A 87 -6.20 -11.59 -12.30
C ILE A 87 -7.47 -12.30 -11.84
N PHE A 88 -7.86 -13.39 -12.50
CA PHE A 88 -9.07 -14.12 -12.15
C PHE A 88 -8.91 -14.99 -10.91
N ALA A 89 -7.68 -15.25 -10.42
CA ALA A 89 -7.45 -15.91 -9.14
C ALA A 89 -8.01 -15.12 -7.94
N TYR A 90 -8.23 -13.81 -8.11
CA TYR A 90 -8.95 -12.98 -7.14
C TYR A 90 -10.32 -13.54 -6.74
N PHE A 91 -11.04 -14.17 -7.69
CA PHE A 91 -12.38 -14.69 -7.41
C PHE A 91 -12.35 -16.01 -6.61
N ASP A 92 -11.25 -16.76 -6.71
CA ASP A 92 -11.03 -17.97 -5.92
C ASP A 92 -10.56 -17.60 -4.50
N HIS A 93 -9.69 -16.60 -4.43
CA HIS A 93 -9.12 -16.07 -3.20
C HIS A 93 -9.27 -14.55 -3.18
N ARG A 94 -10.28 -14.02 -2.49
CA ARG A 94 -10.54 -12.57 -2.34
C ARG A 94 -9.53 -11.86 -1.44
N ILE A 95 -8.26 -12.22 -1.58
CA ILE A 95 -7.14 -11.65 -0.84
C ILE A 95 -6.68 -10.43 -1.62
N THR A 96 -6.69 -9.28 -0.95
CA THR A 96 -6.27 -8.02 -1.55
C THR A 96 -4.76 -7.84 -1.38
N ASN A 97 -4.13 -7.16 -2.34
CA ASN A 97 -2.71 -6.78 -2.30
C ASN A 97 -2.40 -5.74 -1.18
N ALA A 98 -3.37 -5.42 -0.30
CA ALA A 98 -3.19 -4.46 0.78
C ALA A 98 -2.09 -4.89 1.76
N TYR A 99 -2.02 -6.18 2.08
CA TYR A 99 -1.00 -6.70 3.00
C TYR A 99 0.41 -6.56 2.41
N THR A 100 0.59 -6.99 1.17
CA THR A 100 1.86 -6.87 0.41
C THR A 100 2.25 -5.41 0.15
N GLU A 101 1.30 -4.51 -0.11
CA GLU A 101 1.57 -3.07 -0.20
C GLU A 101 2.02 -2.47 1.12
N SER A 102 1.39 -2.87 2.23
CA SER A 102 1.80 -2.44 3.56
C SER A 102 3.22 -2.93 3.88
N LEU A 103 3.55 -4.17 3.50
CA LEU A 103 4.90 -4.72 3.59
C LEU A 103 5.89 -3.94 2.73
N ASN A 104 5.58 -3.69 1.47
CA ASN A 104 6.44 -2.91 0.57
C ASN A 104 6.71 -1.51 1.11
N SER A 105 5.71 -0.88 1.74
CA SER A 105 5.89 0.39 2.45
C SER A 105 6.89 0.28 3.60
N LEU A 106 6.77 -0.76 4.43
CA LEU A 106 7.69 -1.02 5.54
C LEU A 106 9.12 -1.31 5.05
N ILE A 107 9.28 -2.08 3.98
CA ILE A 107 10.58 -2.35 3.35
C ILE A 107 11.24 -1.03 2.91
N ARG A 108 10.49 -0.14 2.26
CA ARG A 108 10.99 1.19 1.85
C ARG A 108 11.43 2.03 3.04
N VAL A 109 10.70 1.98 4.15
CA VAL A 109 11.10 2.65 5.40
C VAL A 109 12.40 2.07 5.93
N ILE A 110 12.53 0.75 5.99
CA ILE A 110 13.74 0.06 6.48
C ILE A 110 14.95 0.41 5.61
N ASN A 111 14.80 0.39 4.28
CA ASN A 111 15.87 0.75 3.35
C ASN A 111 16.34 2.19 3.53
N ARG A 112 15.40 3.14 3.70
CA ARG A 112 15.72 4.56 3.93
C ARG A 112 16.51 4.79 5.22
N LEU A 113 16.22 4.01 6.27
CA LEU A 113 16.92 4.08 7.56
C LEU A 113 18.28 3.37 7.49
N GLY A 114 18.34 2.23 6.80
CA GLY A 114 19.54 1.45 6.53
C GLY A 114 20.33 1.97 5.35
N ARG A 115 20.71 3.26 5.38
CA ARG A 115 21.52 3.87 4.31
C ARG A 115 22.75 2.99 4.02
N GLY A 116 22.87 2.55 2.77
CA GLY A 116 24.00 1.72 2.31
C GLY A 116 23.84 0.21 2.56
N TYR A 117 22.65 -0.27 2.92
CA TYR A 117 22.39 -1.71 2.92
C TYR A 117 22.53 -2.28 1.51
N SER A 118 23.29 -3.38 1.38
CA SER A 118 23.19 -4.21 0.18
C SER A 118 21.83 -4.88 0.15
N PHE A 119 21.42 -5.33 -1.04
CA PHE A 119 20.17 -6.06 -1.21
C PHE A 119 20.11 -7.29 -0.28
N GLU A 120 21.20 -8.04 -0.15
CA GLU A 120 21.26 -9.21 0.73
C GLU A 120 21.08 -8.83 2.19
N ALA A 121 21.67 -7.71 2.63
CA ALA A 121 21.54 -7.23 4.00
C ALA A 121 20.11 -6.77 4.31
N LEU A 122 19.46 -6.07 3.38
CA LEU A 122 18.05 -5.67 3.51
C LEU A 122 17.13 -6.90 3.56
N ARG A 123 17.31 -7.84 2.62
CA ARG A 123 16.53 -9.09 2.53
C ARG A 123 16.69 -9.93 3.79
N ALA A 124 17.91 -10.14 4.27
CA ALA A 124 18.17 -10.87 5.52
C ALA A 124 17.48 -10.18 6.71
N LYS A 125 17.55 -8.85 6.78
CA LYS A 125 16.89 -8.11 7.87
C LYS A 125 15.37 -8.26 7.85
N ILE A 126 14.74 -8.32 6.69
CA ILE A 126 13.29 -8.49 6.57
C ILE A 126 12.89 -9.94 6.89
N LEU A 127 13.56 -10.93 6.30
CA LEU A 127 13.24 -12.35 6.47
C LEU A 127 13.51 -12.90 7.87
N PHE A 128 14.54 -12.38 8.55
CA PHE A 128 14.97 -12.84 9.88
C PHE A 128 14.58 -11.88 11.02
N ALA A 129 13.81 -10.82 10.75
CA ALA A 129 13.22 -9.98 11.81
C ALA A 129 12.03 -10.64 12.51
N GLU A 130 11.46 -11.69 11.89
CA GLU A 130 10.32 -12.45 12.42
C GLU A 130 10.67 -13.06 13.80
N GLY A 131 9.84 -12.79 14.81
CA GLY A 131 10.03 -13.30 16.18
C GLY A 131 10.98 -12.50 17.09
N LEU A 132 11.66 -11.47 16.59
CA LEU A 132 12.48 -10.59 17.42
C LEU A 132 11.59 -9.62 18.21
N LYS A 133 11.10 -10.07 19.37
CA LYS A 133 10.50 -9.17 20.38
C LYS A 133 11.58 -8.21 20.85
N LYS A 134 11.55 -6.96 20.39
CA LYS A 134 12.41 -5.92 20.96
C LYS A 134 11.96 -5.70 22.40
N GLN A 135 12.74 -6.19 23.37
CA GLN A 135 12.56 -5.86 24.78
C GLN A 135 12.66 -4.34 24.90
N ARG A 136 11.55 -3.69 25.27
CA ARG A 136 11.53 -2.24 25.50
C ARG A 136 12.42 -1.97 26.71
N LYS A 137 13.61 -1.42 26.49
CA LYS A 137 14.43 -0.96 27.61
C LYS A 137 13.64 0.12 28.33
N PRO A 138 13.52 0.08 29.68
CA PRO A 138 12.77 1.09 30.42
C PRO A 138 13.36 2.46 30.08
N LYS A 139 12.49 3.44 29.81
CA LYS A 139 12.91 4.83 29.65
C LYS A 139 13.67 5.22 30.92
N TYR A 140 14.86 5.80 30.76
CA TYR A 140 15.61 6.35 31.88
C TYR A 140 14.80 7.51 32.48
N GLN A 141 14.03 7.22 33.53
CA GLN A 141 13.43 8.26 34.36
C GLN A 141 14.60 8.91 35.10
N ARG A 142 14.86 10.18 34.82
CA ARG A 142 15.82 10.98 35.59
C ARG A 142 15.43 10.83 37.07
N ARG A 143 16.23 10.09 37.85
CA ARG A 143 16.10 10.12 39.30
C ARG A 143 16.48 11.54 39.69
N LEU A 144 15.49 12.37 40.02
CA LEU A 144 15.74 13.54 40.83
C LEU A 144 16.05 12.96 42.21
N ASP A 145 17.32 12.65 42.45
CA ASP A 145 17.78 12.32 43.79
C ASP A 145 17.37 13.49 44.68
N SER A 146 16.39 13.23 45.52
CA SER A 146 15.94 14.13 46.56
C SER A 146 17.16 14.52 47.37
N TYR A 147 17.42 15.83 47.41
CA TYR A 147 18.31 16.51 48.34
C TYR A 147 18.32 15.81 49.70
N ASP A 148 19.39 15.05 49.96
CA ASP A 148 19.76 14.72 51.33
C ASP A 148 21.02 15.50 51.65
N LEU A 149 20.77 16.62 52.32
CA LEU A 149 21.74 17.52 52.92
C LEU A 149 22.69 16.73 53.83
N ARG A 150 23.87 16.39 53.35
CA ARG A 150 25.02 16.17 54.23
C ARG A 150 26.14 17.10 53.84
N LYS A 151 26.19 18.18 54.63
CA LYS A 151 27.30 19.09 54.83
C LYS A 151 28.62 18.31 54.81
N GLU A 152 29.52 18.68 53.90
CA GLU A 152 30.91 18.99 54.25
C GLU A 152 31.59 19.70 53.06
N ASN A 153 32.24 20.82 53.39
CA ASN A 153 32.77 21.83 52.48
C ASN A 153 33.98 21.34 51.68
N PHE A 154 34.05 21.61 50.36
CA PHE A 154 35.29 22.06 49.71
C PHE A 154 34.97 22.99 48.50
N PRO A 155 35.70 24.11 48.33
CA PRO A 155 35.41 25.15 47.35
C PRO A 155 36.13 24.94 46.01
N MET A 156 35.67 25.70 44.99
CA MET A 156 36.33 26.05 43.73
C MET A 156 36.18 25.11 42.51
N PHE A 157 35.40 25.58 41.52
CA PHE A 157 35.55 25.41 40.05
C PHE A 157 35.63 23.95 39.50
N ASN A 158 34.73 23.43 38.65
CA ASN A 158 34.25 23.93 37.36
C ASN A 158 33.06 23.09 36.86
N THR A 159 32.20 23.72 36.07
CA THR A 159 31.10 23.17 35.25
C THR A 159 31.33 21.77 34.68
N THR A 160 30.42 20.83 34.98
CA THR A 160 30.31 19.55 34.26
C THR A 160 29.81 19.80 32.83
N PRO A 161 30.41 19.22 31.78
CA PRO A 161 29.87 19.33 30.43
C PRO A 161 28.52 18.60 30.38
N ILE A 162 27.47 19.32 29.98
CA ILE A 162 26.19 18.73 29.60
C ILE A 162 26.43 17.95 28.30
N GLY A 163 26.72 16.65 28.43
CA GLY A 163 26.68 15.72 27.32
C GLY A 163 25.22 15.52 26.91
N VAL A 164 24.75 16.27 25.92
CA VAL A 164 23.48 15.97 25.24
C VAL A 164 23.71 14.71 24.40
N VAL A 165 23.41 13.55 24.99
CA VAL A 165 23.25 12.32 24.21
C VAL A 165 21.93 12.45 23.44
N ARG A 166 22.02 12.71 22.14
CA ARG A 166 20.86 12.63 21.24
C ARG A 166 20.42 11.17 21.17
N GLU A 167 19.24 10.88 21.72
CA GLU A 167 18.60 9.58 21.57
C GLU A 167 18.21 9.40 20.09
N SER A 168 18.77 8.38 19.43
CA SER A 168 18.33 7.99 18.09
C SER A 168 16.88 7.53 18.17
N GLU A 169 15.99 8.13 17.38
CA GLU A 169 14.58 7.74 17.29
C GLU A 169 14.44 6.22 17.12
N GLU A 170 14.00 5.54 18.19
CA GLU A 170 13.73 4.10 18.13
C GLU A 170 12.43 3.86 17.37
N LEU A 171 12.56 3.46 16.11
CA LEU A 171 11.43 3.00 15.33
C LEU A 171 11.00 1.60 15.79
N ILE A 172 9.74 1.54 16.18
CA ILE A 172 9.05 0.35 16.67
C ILE A 172 8.75 -0.53 15.46
N LEU A 173 9.46 -1.65 15.32
CA LEU A 173 9.04 -2.76 14.48
C LEU A 173 8.20 -3.70 15.35
N LEU A 174 6.88 -3.50 15.34
CA LEU A 174 5.95 -4.53 15.78
C LEU A 174 6.12 -5.68 14.78
N GLY A 175 6.60 -6.82 15.28
CA GLY A 175 6.92 -8.00 14.48
C GLY A 175 5.84 -8.26 13.45
N ILE A 176 6.26 -8.20 12.19
CA ILE A 176 5.39 -8.55 11.08
C ILE A 176 5.39 -10.07 11.00
N ASP A 177 4.23 -10.68 11.18
CA ASP A 177 4.06 -12.13 11.07
C ASP A 177 4.00 -12.50 9.58
N PHE A 178 5.07 -13.12 9.07
CA PHE A 178 5.17 -13.58 7.69
C PHE A 178 4.73 -15.04 7.55
N SER A 179 4.24 -15.69 8.61
CA SER A 179 3.82 -17.08 8.58
C SER A 179 2.68 -17.32 7.59
N THR A 180 1.78 -16.34 7.44
CA THR A 180 0.67 -16.41 6.49
C THR A 180 1.17 -16.42 5.05
N ILE A 181 2.15 -15.58 4.68
CA ILE A 181 2.76 -15.60 3.34
C ILE A 181 3.52 -16.91 3.10
N LYS A 182 4.33 -17.36 4.07
CA LYS A 182 5.12 -18.60 3.93
C LYS A 182 4.25 -19.85 3.79
N SER A 183 3.06 -19.86 4.40
CA SER A 183 2.16 -21.01 4.38
C SER A 183 1.20 -21.01 3.19
N GLU A 184 0.65 -19.85 2.81
CA GLU A 184 -0.34 -19.78 1.72
C GLU A 184 0.31 -19.53 0.35
N TYR A 185 1.47 -18.89 0.28
CA TYR A 185 2.09 -18.50 -1.00
C TYR A 185 3.62 -18.63 -1.00
N PRO A 186 4.17 -19.85 -1.04
CA PRO A 186 5.62 -20.09 -1.03
C PRO A 186 6.36 -19.46 -2.22
N ILE A 187 5.66 -19.24 -3.34
CA ILE A 187 6.19 -18.66 -4.59
C ILE A 187 6.20 -17.13 -4.56
N PHE A 188 5.43 -16.49 -3.66
CA PHE A 188 5.27 -15.03 -3.62
C PHE A 188 6.42 -14.31 -2.92
N LEU A 189 7.17 -15.01 -2.06
CA LEU A 189 8.40 -14.48 -1.47
C LEU A 189 9.45 -14.13 -2.54
N ASP A 190 9.39 -14.81 -3.68
CA ASP A 190 10.25 -14.55 -4.83
C ASP A 190 9.73 -13.40 -5.72
N SER A 191 8.46 -13.01 -5.61
CA SER A 191 7.83 -11.91 -6.36
C SER A 191 7.74 -10.57 -5.61
N ILE A 192 8.23 -10.49 -4.36
CA ILE A 192 8.22 -9.28 -3.52
C ILE A 192 9.33 -8.26 -3.93
N TRP A 193 10.05 -8.48 -5.02
CA TRP A 193 11.23 -7.69 -5.40
C TRP A 193 11.13 -7.07 -6.79
#